data_AF-A0A2A2W282-F1
#
_entry.id   AF-A0A2A2W282-F1
#
_cell.length_a   1.000
_cell.length_b   1.000
_cell.length_c   1.000
_cell.angle_alpha   90.00
_cell.angle_beta   90.00
_cell.angle_gamma   90.00
#
_symmetry.space_group_name_H-M   'P 1'
#
loop_
_entity.id
_entity.type
_entity.pdbx_description
1 polymer ?
#
loop_
_entity_poly.entity_id
_entity_poly.type
_entity_poly.pdbx_seq_one_letter_code
_entity_poly.pdbx_strand_id
1 'polypeptide(L)'
;MTAESNEYVTTECPNGHRVRGDLGWLHREVRCPHCQATFRFDRPESTAAVVTEVSSPPPVEARSLSDTGVMRIIDSFGKPVVPEDDGRTRHCGNCGAVYPSSISVCFNCNIELDPPEDDAAGRAAPAKQASEQTGNRASVEFQPVDESPFQDVTIGTVMRPRKAMIELKASNSMVETLDHIRQSPHSCYPVAEDSGDGLIGWVGIEQILSSESDAFDLSLLANPLAVMHRSRPVSDLLPVLQRTKCSFVLVSDETDTVVGMVTAKDVLLSLLK
;
A
#
# COMPACT_ATOMS: atom_id res chain seq x y z
N MET A 1 -20.83 23.44 -16.33
CA MET A 1 -21.69 22.54 -15.53
C MET A 1 -21.01 22.44 -14.18
N THR A 2 -21.64 23.02 -13.17
CA THR A 2 -21.09 23.29 -11.83
C THR A 2 -20.91 21.98 -11.06
N ALA A 3 -19.69 21.73 -10.55
CA ALA A 3 -19.43 20.64 -9.62
C ALA A 3 -20.09 20.99 -8.27
N GLU A 4 -21.06 20.19 -7.86
CA GLU A 4 -21.67 20.28 -6.53
C GLU A 4 -20.66 19.75 -5.50
N SER A 5 -20.05 20.67 -4.75
CA SER A 5 -19.24 20.34 -3.58
C SER A 5 -20.17 19.82 -2.48
N ASN A 6 -20.22 18.50 -2.27
CA ASN A 6 -20.94 17.93 -1.14
C ASN A 6 -20.20 18.23 0.16
N GLU A 7 -20.68 19.25 0.88
CA GLU A 7 -20.23 19.59 2.21
C GLU A 7 -20.94 18.69 3.24
N TYR A 8 -20.15 18.00 4.07
CA TYR A 8 -20.64 17.05 5.07
C TYR A 8 -20.50 17.63 6.47
N VAL A 9 -21.47 17.37 7.33
CA VAL A 9 -21.48 17.75 8.75
C VAL A 9 -21.50 16.48 9.60
N THR A 10 -20.82 16.51 10.75
CA THR A 10 -20.79 15.40 11.71
C THR A 10 -21.40 15.85 13.03
N THR A 11 -22.27 15.02 13.61
CA THR A 11 -22.90 15.26 14.91
C THR A 11 -22.91 13.95 15.72
N GLU A 12 -23.20 14.02 17.01
CA GLU A 12 -23.25 12.85 17.89
C GLU A 12 -24.71 12.49 18.22
N CYS A 13 -25.06 11.21 18.09
CA CYS A 13 -26.37 10.74 18.50
C CYS A 13 -26.47 10.72 20.05
N PRO A 14 -27.68 10.60 20.63
CA PRO A 14 -27.87 10.56 22.09
C PRO A 14 -27.13 9.44 22.82
N ASN A 15 -26.72 8.40 22.09
CA ASN A 15 -25.94 7.28 22.60
C ASN A 15 -24.42 7.42 22.35
N GLY A 16 -23.94 8.59 21.91
CA GLY A 16 -22.52 8.91 21.74
C GLY A 16 -21.89 8.46 20.42
N HIS A 17 -22.66 7.97 19.44
CA HIS A 17 -22.11 7.60 18.13
C HIS A 17 -22.03 8.81 17.20
N ARG A 18 -20.88 8.99 16.53
CA ARG A 18 -20.71 10.01 15.49
C ARG A 18 -21.46 9.64 14.21
N VAL A 19 -22.34 10.52 13.77
CA VAL A 19 -23.15 10.37 12.55
C VAL A 19 -22.76 11.50 11.59
N ARG A 20 -22.30 11.13 10.39
CA ARG A 20 -21.96 12.06 9.32
C ARG A 20 -23.11 12.12 8.31
N GLY A 21 -23.52 13.31 7.93
CA GLY A 21 -24.62 13.55 7.00
C GLY A 21 -24.37 14.77 6.13
N ASP A 22 -25.09 14.86 5.01
CA ASP A 22 -25.06 16.03 4.14
C ASP A 22 -25.69 17.25 4.83
N LEU A 23 -25.38 18.47 4.37
CA LEU A 23 -26.03 19.70 4.85
C LEU A 23 -27.58 19.63 4.81
N GLY A 24 -28.15 18.86 3.88
CA GLY A 24 -29.59 18.65 3.76
C GLY A 24 -30.24 17.92 4.96
N TRP A 25 -29.43 17.35 5.86
CA TRP A 25 -29.91 16.66 7.07
C TRP A 25 -30.07 17.61 8.25
N LEU A 26 -29.49 18.82 8.20
CA LEU A 26 -29.59 19.79 9.28
C LEU A 26 -31.05 20.06 9.68
N HIS A 27 -31.28 20.02 10.99
CA HIS A 27 -32.57 20.22 11.64
C HIS A 27 -33.66 19.17 11.32
N ARG A 28 -33.33 18.09 10.60
CA ARG A 28 -34.24 16.95 10.35
C ARG A 28 -34.06 15.86 11.41
N GLU A 29 -35.11 15.06 11.60
CA GLU A 29 -35.00 13.82 12.38
C GLU A 29 -34.34 12.74 11.52
N VAL A 30 -33.22 12.22 12.02
CA VAL A 30 -32.48 11.13 11.38
C VAL A 30 -32.30 9.99 12.37
N ARG A 31 -32.14 8.76 11.85
CA ARG A 31 -31.83 7.59 12.66
C ARG A 31 -30.34 7.33 12.66
N CYS A 32 -29.78 7.10 13.84
CA CYS A 32 -28.39 6.67 13.95
C CYS A 32 -28.24 5.27 13.31
N PRO A 33 -27.29 5.07 12.36
CA PRO A 33 -27.07 3.76 11.74
C PRO A 33 -26.50 2.72 12.72
N HIS A 34 -25.90 3.15 13.84
CA HIS A 34 -25.30 2.25 14.83
C HIS A 34 -26.29 1.76 15.90
N CYS A 35 -27.13 2.65 16.44
CA CYS A 35 -28.02 2.31 17.56
C CYS A 35 -29.51 2.52 17.27
N GLN A 36 -29.85 2.92 16.04
CA GLN A 36 -31.21 3.18 15.55
C GLN A 36 -32.02 4.24 16.33
N ALA A 37 -31.39 4.94 17.28
CA ALA A 37 -32.00 6.06 17.98
C ALA A 37 -32.34 7.19 16.99
N THR A 38 -33.57 7.70 17.06
CA THR A 38 -34.02 8.86 16.30
C THR A 38 -33.61 10.12 17.05
N PHE A 39 -32.96 11.06 16.36
CA PHE A 39 -32.55 12.32 16.96
C PHE A 39 -32.51 13.43 15.90
N ARG A 40 -32.52 14.69 16.36
CA ARG A 40 -32.43 15.84 15.48
C ARG A 40 -30.98 16.09 15.10
N PHE A 41 -30.70 16.15 13.80
CA PHE A 41 -29.34 16.36 13.29
C PHE A 41 -28.99 17.85 13.34
N ASP A 42 -28.37 18.29 14.43
CA ASP A 42 -27.98 19.68 14.63
C ASP A 42 -26.46 19.85 14.56
N ARG A 43 -26.02 21.05 14.15
CA ARG A 43 -24.60 21.41 14.10
C ARG A 43 -24.10 21.62 15.54
N PRO A 44 -23.02 20.95 15.98
CA PRO A 44 -22.47 21.19 17.31
C PRO A 44 -22.01 22.65 17.42
N GLU A 45 -22.49 23.37 18.44
CA GLU A 45 -22.27 24.81 18.65
C GLU A 45 -20.77 25.20 18.73
N SER A 46 -19.88 24.24 18.92
CA SER A 46 -18.43 24.46 19.09
C SER A 46 -17.62 24.52 17.77
N THR A 47 -18.24 24.57 16.59
CA THR A 47 -17.52 24.65 15.30
C THR A 47 -17.86 25.89 14.47
N ALA A 48 -18.03 27.04 15.13
CA ALA A 48 -17.81 28.32 14.48
C ALA A 48 -16.30 28.53 14.35
N ALA A 49 -15.74 28.24 13.17
CA ALA A 49 -14.39 28.66 12.85
C ALA A 49 -14.33 30.20 12.94
N VAL A 50 -13.64 30.73 13.94
CA VAL A 50 -13.27 32.15 13.97
C VAL A 50 -12.25 32.35 12.87
N VAL A 51 -12.66 33.00 11.79
CA VAL A 51 -11.75 33.52 10.77
C VAL A 51 -11.03 34.71 11.40
N THR A 52 -9.88 34.45 12.06
CA THR A 52 -8.91 35.52 12.30
C THR A 52 -8.24 35.84 10.97
N GLU A 53 -8.49 37.05 10.47
CA GLU A 53 -7.77 37.63 9.34
C GLU A 53 -6.27 37.65 9.64
N VAL A 54 -5.54 36.66 9.11
CA VAL A 54 -4.08 36.73 9.03
C VAL A 54 -3.79 37.69 7.89
N SER A 55 -3.26 38.86 8.24
CA SER A 55 -2.75 39.86 7.31
C SER A 55 -1.86 39.19 6.26
N SER A 56 -2.22 39.35 5.00
CA SER A 56 -1.57 38.75 3.85
C SER A 56 -0.05 38.92 3.92
N PRO A 57 0.75 37.84 3.79
CA PRO A 57 2.18 38.02 3.57
C PRO A 57 2.41 38.83 2.29
N PRO A 58 3.48 39.64 2.22
CA PRO A 58 3.76 40.47 1.05
C PRO A 58 3.86 39.60 -0.21
N PRO A 59 3.54 40.16 -1.40
CA PRO A 59 3.50 39.39 -2.63
C PRO A 59 4.90 38.86 -2.93
N VAL A 60 5.12 37.58 -2.65
CA VAL A 60 6.24 36.84 -3.21
C VAL A 60 5.87 36.63 -4.66
N GLU A 61 6.61 37.27 -5.57
CA GLU A 61 6.48 37.04 -7.01
C GLU A 61 6.48 35.53 -7.26
N ALA A 62 5.36 35.02 -7.74
CA ALA A 62 5.25 33.66 -8.21
C ALA A 62 6.15 33.53 -9.45
N ARG A 63 7.43 33.24 -9.22
CA ARG A 63 8.26 32.63 -10.24
C ARG A 63 7.63 31.29 -10.54
N SER A 64 7.00 31.22 -11.71
CA SER A 64 6.52 30.00 -12.33
C SER A 64 7.67 29.01 -12.47
N LEU A 65 7.91 28.20 -11.45
CA LEU A 65 8.76 27.02 -11.55
C LEU A 65 7.91 25.87 -12.10
N SER A 66 7.47 26.03 -13.35
CA SER A 66 7.09 24.90 -14.22
C SER A 66 8.25 24.45 -15.10
N ASP A 67 9.44 25.07 -14.98
CA ASP A 67 10.57 24.87 -15.90
C ASP A 67 11.68 23.95 -15.34
N THR A 68 11.33 23.04 -14.44
CA THR A 68 12.17 21.86 -14.19
C THR A 68 11.90 20.85 -15.30
N GLY A 69 12.95 20.31 -15.94
CA GLY A 69 12.84 19.34 -17.04
C GLY A 69 11.95 18.12 -16.76
N VAL A 70 11.64 17.85 -15.49
CA VAL A 70 10.66 16.87 -15.01
C VAL A 70 9.23 17.15 -15.50
N MET A 71 8.79 18.42 -15.56
CA MET A 71 7.42 18.77 -15.96
C MET A 71 7.18 18.49 -17.46
N ARG A 72 8.20 18.66 -18.31
CA ARG A 72 8.14 18.31 -19.74
C ARG A 72 8.07 16.80 -19.96
N ILE A 73 8.71 16.02 -19.09
CA ILE A 73 8.68 14.56 -19.15
C ILE A 73 7.27 14.06 -18.78
N ILE A 74 6.64 14.63 -17.75
CA ILE A 74 5.30 14.20 -17.31
C ILE A 74 4.22 14.51 -18.36
N ASP A 75 4.27 15.68 -19.02
CA ASP A 75 3.30 16.02 -20.07
C ASP A 75 3.48 15.19 -21.36
N SER A 76 4.63 14.54 -21.52
CA SER A 76 4.90 13.59 -22.63
C SER A 76 4.25 12.22 -22.40
N PHE A 77 3.92 11.88 -21.16
CA PHE A 77 3.12 10.72 -20.83
C PHE A 77 1.66 11.18 -20.75
N GLY A 78 0.96 11.14 -21.89
CA GLY A 78 -0.46 11.50 -21.97
C GLY A 78 -1.27 10.89 -20.82
N LYS A 79 -2.32 11.59 -20.39
CA LYS A 79 -3.19 11.18 -19.27
C LYS A 79 -3.44 9.67 -19.33
N PRO A 80 -3.21 8.92 -18.24
CA PRO A 80 -3.50 7.49 -18.22
C PRO A 80 -4.96 7.29 -18.64
N VAL A 81 -5.15 6.62 -19.78
CA VAL A 81 -6.46 6.26 -20.27
C VAL A 81 -6.97 5.19 -19.31
N VAL A 82 -7.96 5.56 -18.50
CA VAL A 82 -8.67 4.60 -17.67
C VAL A 82 -9.39 3.64 -18.62
N PRO A 83 -9.15 2.32 -18.54
CA PRO A 83 -9.86 1.36 -19.37
C PRO A 83 -11.37 1.52 -19.18
N GLU A 84 -12.14 1.52 -20.27
CA GLU A 84 -13.61 1.55 -20.20
C GLU A 84 -14.12 0.33 -19.40
N ASP A 85 -15.08 0.55 -18.50
CA ASP A 85 -15.60 -0.50 -17.63
C ASP A 85 -16.58 -1.39 -18.42
N ASP A 86 -16.11 -2.57 -18.80
CA ASP A 86 -16.90 -3.58 -19.52
C ASP A 86 -18.04 -4.18 -18.67
N GLY A 87 -18.21 -3.76 -17.40
CA GLY A 87 -19.26 -4.23 -16.49
C GLY A 87 -19.11 -5.69 -16.04
N ARG A 88 -18.10 -6.39 -16.54
CA ARG A 88 -17.77 -7.77 -16.20
C ARG A 88 -16.93 -7.81 -14.92
N THR A 89 -17.22 -8.79 -14.07
CA THR A 89 -16.51 -8.98 -12.80
C THR A 89 -15.78 -10.32 -12.76
N ARG A 90 -14.67 -10.34 -12.03
CA ARG A 90 -13.85 -11.51 -11.74
C ARG A 90 -13.90 -11.77 -10.25
N HIS A 91 -13.87 -13.04 -9.85
CA HIS A 91 -13.80 -13.43 -8.46
C HIS A 91 -12.43 -14.07 -8.14
N CYS A 92 -12.05 -14.02 -6.87
CA CYS A 92 -10.88 -14.71 -6.38
C CYS A 92 -11.29 -16.07 -5.80
N GLY A 93 -10.88 -17.17 -6.41
CA GLY A 93 -11.12 -18.52 -5.89
C GLY A 93 -10.56 -18.81 -4.49
N ASN A 94 -9.64 -17.99 -3.97
CA ASN A 94 -9.08 -18.16 -2.62
C ASN A 94 -9.79 -17.37 -1.52
N CYS A 95 -10.24 -16.13 -1.77
CA CYS A 95 -10.90 -15.30 -0.73
C CYS A 95 -12.32 -14.83 -1.08
N GLY A 96 -12.80 -15.08 -2.30
CA GLY A 96 -14.12 -14.66 -2.76
C GLY A 96 -14.27 -13.17 -3.08
N ALA A 97 -13.18 -12.37 -3.04
CA ALA A 97 -13.26 -10.95 -3.40
C ALA A 97 -13.58 -10.74 -4.89
N VAL A 98 -14.40 -9.74 -5.19
CA VAL A 98 -14.88 -9.41 -6.54
C VAL A 98 -14.16 -8.17 -7.08
N TYR A 99 -13.70 -8.25 -8.33
CA TYR A 99 -12.96 -7.19 -9.02
C TYR A 99 -13.54 -6.93 -10.41
N PRO A 100 -13.37 -5.71 -10.98
CA PRO A 100 -13.63 -5.46 -12.39
C PRO A 100 -12.75 -6.30 -13.31
N SER A 101 -13.23 -6.56 -14.53
CA SER A 101 -12.52 -7.36 -15.54
C SER A 101 -11.14 -6.82 -15.96
N SER A 102 -10.89 -5.52 -15.74
CA SER A 102 -9.58 -4.88 -15.96
C SER A 102 -8.51 -5.31 -14.97
N ILE A 103 -8.90 -5.95 -13.86
CA ILE A 103 -7.98 -6.44 -12.82
C ILE A 103 -7.82 -7.96 -12.98
N SER A 104 -6.58 -8.39 -13.21
CA SER A 104 -6.23 -9.81 -13.38
C SER A 104 -5.72 -10.49 -12.10
N VAL A 105 -5.42 -9.72 -11.05
CA VAL A 105 -4.79 -10.22 -9.81
C VAL A 105 -5.56 -9.75 -8.58
N CYS A 106 -5.82 -10.66 -7.64
CA CYS A 106 -6.48 -10.33 -6.39
C CYS A 106 -5.58 -9.47 -5.48
N PHE A 107 -6.03 -8.30 -5.03
CA PHE A 107 -5.26 -7.46 -4.10
C PHE A 107 -5.10 -8.05 -2.69
N ASN A 108 -5.96 -9.00 -2.32
CA ASN A 108 -5.89 -9.65 -1.00
C ASN A 108 -5.04 -10.92 -1.01
N CYS A 109 -5.16 -11.74 -2.06
CA CYS A 109 -4.51 -13.04 -2.17
C CYS A 109 -3.29 -13.05 -3.09
N ASN A 110 -3.13 -12.03 -3.92
CA ASN A 110 -2.09 -11.88 -4.94
C ASN A 110 -1.95 -13.12 -5.86
N ILE A 111 -3.09 -13.73 -6.20
CA ILE A 111 -3.23 -14.80 -7.18
C ILE A 111 -4.00 -14.30 -8.40
N GLU A 112 -3.85 -14.99 -9.52
CA GLU A 112 -4.69 -14.74 -10.69
C GLU A 112 -6.17 -14.93 -10.33
N LEU A 113 -6.98 -13.97 -10.74
CA LEU A 113 -8.42 -14.04 -10.57
C LEU A 113 -9.01 -14.99 -11.60
N ASP A 114 -10.13 -15.61 -11.22
CA ASP A 114 -10.87 -16.48 -12.12
C ASP A 114 -11.31 -15.71 -13.38
N PRO A 115 -11.47 -16.41 -14.51
CA PRO A 115 -12.02 -15.80 -15.72
C PRO A 115 -13.34 -15.08 -15.41
N PRO A 116 -13.61 -13.93 -16.06
CA PRO A 116 -14.89 -13.26 -15.86
C PRO A 116 -16.01 -14.25 -16.21
N GLU A 117 -17.03 -14.33 -15.35
CA GLU A 117 -18.14 -15.25 -15.58
C GLU A 117 -18.92 -14.79 -16.82
N ASP A 118 -18.84 -15.58 -17.89
CA ASP A 118 -19.69 -15.43 -19.07
C ASP A 118 -20.97 -16.25 -18.82
N ASP A 119 -22.10 -15.57 -18.64
CA ASP A 119 -23.40 -16.22 -18.81
C ASP A 119 -23.51 -16.73 -20.26
N ALA A 120 -23.50 -18.07 -20.38
CA ALA A 120 -23.85 -18.90 -21.54
C ALA A 120 -22.74 -19.39 -22.50
N ALA A 121 -22.27 -20.61 -22.17
CA ALA A 121 -22.28 -21.79 -23.05
C ALA A 121 -21.38 -21.86 -24.31
N GLY A 122 -20.29 -22.64 -24.18
CA GLY A 122 -20.15 -23.88 -24.96
C GLY A 122 -19.15 -23.92 -26.13
N ARG A 123 -18.30 -24.95 -26.05
CA ARG A 123 -17.54 -25.69 -27.09
C ARG A 123 -16.08 -25.30 -27.36
N ALA A 124 -15.24 -26.26 -27.01
CA ALA A 124 -14.11 -26.84 -27.76
C ALA A 124 -13.14 -25.91 -28.52
N ALA A 125 -11.85 -26.05 -28.16
CA ALA A 125 -10.72 -25.64 -28.98
C ALA A 125 -10.80 -26.18 -30.43
N PRO A 126 -10.18 -25.48 -31.40
CA PRO A 126 -8.85 -25.96 -31.79
C PRO A 126 -7.83 -24.84 -32.13
N ALA A 127 -6.57 -25.26 -32.19
CA ALA A 127 -5.42 -24.50 -32.64
C ALA A 127 -5.45 -24.14 -34.15
N LYS A 128 -4.93 -22.97 -34.53
CA LYS A 128 -3.84 -22.77 -35.54
C LYS A 128 -3.59 -21.29 -35.91
N GLN A 129 -2.31 -20.92 -35.85
CA GLN A 129 -1.46 -20.14 -36.78
C GLN A 129 -1.90 -18.77 -37.36
N ALA A 130 -1.06 -17.78 -37.00
CA ALA A 130 -0.29 -16.83 -37.84
C ALA A 130 -1.00 -15.71 -38.64
N SER A 131 -0.60 -14.47 -38.34
CA SER A 131 -0.01 -13.56 -39.34
C SER A 131 0.75 -12.40 -38.68
N GLU A 132 1.91 -12.09 -39.25
CA GLU A 132 2.78 -10.99 -38.89
C GLU A 132 2.15 -9.61 -39.09
N GLN A 133 2.47 -8.66 -38.20
CA GLN A 133 2.61 -7.27 -38.60
C GLN A 133 3.86 -6.67 -37.95
N THR A 134 4.84 -6.48 -38.83
CA THR A 134 6.15 -5.89 -38.63
C THR A 134 6.04 -4.47 -38.10
N GLY A 135 6.57 -4.23 -36.90
CA GLY A 135 6.95 -2.92 -36.39
C GLY A 135 8.43 -2.95 -36.05
N ASN A 136 9.24 -2.30 -36.88
CA ASN A 136 10.70 -2.17 -36.73
C ASN A 136 11.05 -1.56 -35.36
N ARG A 137 11.33 -2.40 -34.37
CA ARG A 137 12.01 -2.04 -33.12
C ARG A 137 13.30 -2.82 -33.15
N ALA A 138 14.43 -2.12 -32.98
CA ALA A 138 15.73 -2.76 -32.88
C ALA A 138 15.65 -3.93 -31.91
N SER A 139 15.86 -5.14 -32.44
CA SER A 139 15.80 -6.39 -31.69
C SER A 139 16.88 -6.32 -30.62
N VAL A 140 16.48 -6.11 -29.37
CA VAL A 140 17.35 -6.42 -28.24
C VAL A 140 17.38 -7.93 -28.18
N GLU A 141 18.47 -8.52 -28.69
CA GLU A 141 18.74 -9.94 -28.60
C GLU A 141 18.96 -10.27 -27.13
N PHE A 142 17.93 -10.79 -26.45
CA PHE A 142 18.07 -11.30 -25.09
C PHE A 142 18.84 -12.61 -25.19
N GLN A 143 20.13 -12.57 -24.84
CA GLN A 143 20.88 -13.80 -24.66
C GLN A 143 20.25 -14.59 -23.50
N PRO A 144 20.00 -15.90 -23.67
CA PRO A 144 19.59 -16.75 -22.57
C PRO A 144 20.70 -16.70 -21.51
N VAL A 145 20.35 -16.23 -20.31
CA VAL A 145 21.24 -16.28 -19.16
C VAL A 145 21.25 -17.74 -18.70
N ASP A 146 22.24 -18.49 -19.15
CA ASP A 146 22.53 -19.82 -18.63
C ASP A 146 22.94 -19.68 -17.15
N GLU A 147 22.20 -20.38 -16.29
CA GLU A 147 22.36 -20.43 -14.83
C GLU A 147 21.99 -19.12 -14.10
N SER A 148 20.87 -19.18 -13.37
CA SER A 148 20.49 -18.11 -12.45
C SER A 148 21.66 -17.86 -11.49
N PRO A 149 22.23 -16.64 -11.42
CA PRO A 149 23.40 -16.34 -10.57
C PRO A 149 23.11 -16.48 -9.06
N PHE A 150 21.89 -16.89 -8.71
CA PHE A 150 21.38 -17.06 -7.36
C PHE A 150 21.32 -18.52 -6.88
N GLN A 151 21.62 -19.52 -7.74
CA GLN A 151 21.44 -20.94 -7.36
C GLN A 151 22.33 -21.35 -6.17
N ASP A 152 23.54 -20.83 -6.09
CA ASP A 152 24.50 -21.14 -5.02
C ASP A 152 24.49 -20.10 -3.88
N VAL A 153 23.63 -19.08 -3.97
CA VAL A 153 23.58 -18.00 -2.98
C VAL A 153 22.45 -18.27 -2.00
N THR A 154 22.78 -18.39 -0.71
CA THR A 154 21.80 -18.56 0.36
C THR A 154 21.29 -17.21 0.88
N ILE A 155 20.09 -17.18 1.47
CA ILE A 155 19.55 -15.97 2.11
C ILE A 155 20.52 -15.45 3.18
N GLY A 156 21.14 -16.36 3.95
CA GLY A 156 22.07 -16.03 5.02
C GLY A 156 23.35 -15.30 4.58
N THR A 157 23.77 -15.42 3.32
CA THR A 157 24.96 -14.72 2.80
C THR A 157 24.65 -13.29 2.32
N VAL A 158 23.38 -13.01 1.99
CA VAL A 158 22.94 -11.71 1.49
C VAL A 158 22.17 -10.89 2.52
N MET A 159 21.70 -11.50 3.60
CA MET A 159 20.89 -10.84 4.62
C MET A 159 21.66 -9.73 5.35
N ARG A 160 20.91 -8.74 5.83
CA ARG A 160 21.36 -7.78 6.82
C ARG A 160 21.19 -8.39 8.22
N PRO A 161 22.25 -8.45 9.05
CA PRO A 161 22.15 -9.00 10.40
C PRO A 161 21.25 -8.12 11.27
N ARG A 162 20.59 -8.72 12.27
CA ARG A 162 19.65 -8.03 13.18
C ARG A 162 20.21 -6.76 13.82
N LYS A 163 21.49 -6.75 14.17
CA LYS A 163 22.18 -5.57 14.73
C LYS A 163 22.16 -4.34 13.83
N ALA A 164 21.96 -4.53 12.52
CA ALA A 164 21.87 -3.47 11.54
C ALA A 164 20.41 -3.21 11.08
N MET A 165 19.43 -3.86 11.69
CA MET A 165 18.01 -3.55 11.49
C MET A 165 17.65 -2.31 12.28
N ILE A 166 16.83 -1.45 11.68
CA ILE A 166 16.17 -0.38 12.39
C ILE A 166 14.75 -0.84 12.69
N GLU A 167 14.48 -1.10 13.96
CA GLU A 167 13.20 -1.61 14.46
C GLU A 167 12.51 -0.50 15.28
N LEU A 168 11.17 -0.44 15.22
CA LEU A 168 10.35 0.40 16.08
C LEU A 168 9.86 -0.41 17.26
N LYS A 169 9.79 0.18 18.45
CA LYS A 169 9.23 -0.47 19.64
C LYS A 169 7.72 -0.29 19.69
N ALA A 170 7.00 -1.33 20.10
CA ALA A 170 5.54 -1.31 20.22
C ALA A 170 5.04 -0.15 21.13
N SER A 171 5.79 0.17 22.18
CA SER A 171 5.48 1.28 23.08
C SER A 171 5.87 2.67 22.55
N ASN A 172 6.47 2.79 21.35
CA ASN A 172 6.88 4.09 20.85
C ASN A 172 5.67 5.00 20.64
N SER A 173 5.78 6.23 21.13
CA SER A 173 4.77 7.26 20.80
C SER A 173 4.85 7.66 19.32
N MET A 174 3.82 8.33 18.81
CA MET A 174 3.84 8.85 17.44
C MET A 174 5.02 9.81 17.22
N VAL A 175 5.35 10.63 18.22
CA VAL A 175 6.46 11.59 18.16
C VAL A 175 7.80 10.86 18.04
N GLU A 176 8.05 9.88 18.92
CA GLU A 176 9.26 9.05 18.88
C GLU A 176 9.39 8.30 17.56
N THR A 177 8.28 7.71 17.09
CA THR A 177 8.25 6.99 15.81
C THR A 177 8.63 7.89 14.65
N LEU A 178 8.07 9.11 14.59
CA LEU A 178 8.42 10.09 13.56
C LEU A 178 9.87 10.55 13.66
N ASP A 179 10.44 10.64 14.86
CA ASP A 179 11.86 10.95 15.04
C ASP A 179 12.76 9.81 14.53
N HIS A 180 12.40 8.55 14.78
CA HIS A 180 13.08 7.40 14.18
C HIS A 180 13.03 7.45 12.65
N ILE A 181 11.86 7.74 12.07
CA ILE A 181 11.69 7.85 10.61
C ILE A 181 12.57 8.96 10.02
N ARG A 182 12.67 10.12 10.69
CA ARG A 182 13.50 11.24 10.23
C ARG A 182 15.00 10.90 10.24
N GLN A 183 15.45 10.10 11.21
CA GLN A 183 16.84 9.69 11.34
C GLN A 183 17.22 8.59 10.33
N SER A 184 16.29 7.68 10.05
CA SER A 184 16.49 6.55 9.15
C SER A 184 15.31 6.40 8.19
N PRO A 185 15.28 7.15 7.07
CA PRO A 185 14.13 7.16 6.17
C PRO A 185 14.03 5.84 5.38
N HIS A 186 13.10 5.01 5.81
CA HIS A 186 12.69 3.76 5.15
C HIS A 186 11.17 3.75 4.91
N SER A 187 10.75 3.02 3.89
CA SER A 187 9.32 2.86 3.57
C SER A 187 8.59 2.00 4.58
N CYS A 188 9.31 1.11 5.27
CA CYS A 188 8.76 0.08 6.15
C CYS A 188 9.71 -0.22 7.30
N TYR A 189 9.15 -0.52 8.47
CA TYR A 189 9.91 -0.81 9.68
C TYR A 189 9.34 -2.06 10.38
N PRO A 190 10.19 -2.99 10.83
CA PRO A 190 9.78 -4.03 11.77
C PRO A 190 9.32 -3.40 13.09
N VAL A 191 8.29 -3.98 13.69
CA VAL A 191 7.78 -3.62 15.02
C VAL A 191 8.21 -4.70 16.00
N ALA A 192 9.03 -4.32 16.97
CA ALA A 192 9.53 -5.18 18.02
C ALA A 192 8.66 -5.10 19.28
N GLU A 193 8.59 -6.21 20.00
CA GLU A 193 8.02 -6.23 21.34
C GLU A 193 8.86 -5.36 22.29
N ASP A 194 8.21 -4.78 23.30
CA ASP A 194 8.91 -3.98 24.31
C ASP A 194 9.75 -4.86 25.23
N SER A 195 9.24 -6.06 25.53
CA SER A 195 9.87 -7.04 26.40
C SER A 195 10.29 -8.27 25.60
N GLY A 196 11.59 -8.56 25.58
CA GLY A 196 12.15 -9.72 24.87
C GLY A 196 12.66 -9.39 23.47
N ASP A 197 12.89 -10.44 22.69
CA ASP A 197 13.49 -10.38 21.34
C ASP A 197 12.46 -10.66 20.23
N GLY A 198 11.17 -10.65 20.56
CA GLY A 198 10.06 -10.89 19.63
C GLY A 198 9.84 -9.75 18.64
N LEU A 199 9.31 -10.09 17.46
CA LEU A 199 8.84 -9.15 16.45
C LEU A 199 7.34 -9.38 16.25
N ILE A 200 6.55 -8.32 16.40
CA ILE A 200 5.08 -8.34 16.29
C ILE A 200 4.68 -8.35 14.81
N GLY A 201 5.34 -7.52 14.01
CA GLY A 201 4.93 -7.30 12.64
C GLY A 201 5.82 -6.30 11.91
N TRP A 202 5.27 -5.69 10.86
CA TRP A 202 5.87 -4.55 10.19
C TRP A 202 4.85 -3.45 9.93
N VAL A 203 5.31 -2.20 9.89
CA VAL A 203 4.47 -1.05 9.59
C VAL A 203 5.08 -0.23 8.45
N GLY A 204 4.23 0.22 7.52
CA GLY A 204 4.62 1.12 6.44
C GLY A 204 4.54 2.58 6.88
N ILE A 205 5.42 3.42 6.33
CA ILE A 205 5.40 4.87 6.61
C ILE A 205 4.04 5.50 6.27
N GLU A 206 3.37 5.04 5.21
CA GLU A 206 2.04 5.52 4.83
C GLU A 206 0.99 5.25 5.92
N GLN A 207 1.08 4.11 6.60
CA GLN A 207 0.16 3.75 7.70
C GLN A 207 0.41 4.63 8.92
N ILE A 208 1.68 4.90 9.26
CA ILE A 208 2.06 5.79 10.36
C ILE A 208 1.58 7.21 10.06
N LEU A 209 1.82 7.73 8.86
CA LEU A 209 1.43 9.10 8.50
C LEU A 209 -0.10 9.28 8.40
N SER A 210 -0.84 8.22 8.09
CA SER A 210 -2.31 8.24 8.02
C SER A 210 -2.98 8.03 9.37
N SER A 211 -2.22 7.70 10.42
CA SER A 211 -2.76 7.47 11.76
C SER A 211 -2.99 8.78 12.51
N GLU A 212 -4.09 8.84 13.29
CA GLU A 212 -4.37 9.96 14.19
C GLU A 212 -3.61 9.80 15.51
N SER A 213 -3.08 10.89 16.05
CA SER A 213 -2.23 10.88 17.25
C SER A 213 -2.91 10.25 18.48
N ASP A 214 -4.22 10.42 18.63
CA ASP A 214 -4.98 9.94 19.80
C ASP A 214 -5.26 8.42 19.75
N ALA A 215 -5.11 7.80 18.57
CA ALA A 215 -5.34 6.38 18.34
C ALA A 215 -4.06 5.65 17.88
N PHE A 216 -2.89 6.26 18.09
CA PHE A 216 -1.62 5.71 17.64
C PHE A 216 -1.19 4.51 18.49
N ASP A 217 -1.26 3.32 17.89
CA ASP A 217 -0.72 2.09 18.47
C ASP A 217 -0.01 1.29 17.36
N LEU A 218 1.31 1.17 17.46
CA LEU A 218 2.13 0.44 16.50
C LEU A 218 1.77 -1.05 16.42
N SER A 219 1.34 -1.64 17.53
CA SER A 219 0.96 -3.05 17.59
C SER A 219 -0.29 -3.33 16.75
N LEU A 220 -1.23 -2.38 16.74
CA LEU A 220 -2.46 -2.47 15.95
C LEU A 220 -2.24 -2.15 14.46
N LEU A 221 -1.24 -1.32 14.15
CA LEU A 221 -0.86 -1.00 12.77
C LEU A 221 0.03 -2.08 12.13
N ALA A 222 0.62 -2.95 12.94
CA ALA A 222 1.56 -3.96 12.49
C ALA A 222 0.90 -5.03 11.61
N ASN A 223 1.47 -5.25 10.43
CA ASN A 223 1.07 -6.30 9.50
C ASN A 223 1.90 -7.58 9.74
N PRO A 224 1.40 -8.76 9.32
CA PRO A 224 2.14 -10.02 9.43
C PRO A 224 3.50 -10.01 8.72
N LEU A 225 4.50 -10.66 9.34
CA LEU A 225 5.84 -10.78 8.81
C LEU A 225 5.99 -12.02 7.92
N ALA A 226 6.63 -11.84 6.77
CA ALA A 226 7.17 -12.97 6.01
C ALA A 226 8.52 -13.37 6.61
N VAL A 227 8.67 -14.65 6.96
CA VAL A 227 9.90 -15.21 7.54
C VAL A 227 10.40 -16.35 6.65
N MET A 228 11.71 -16.37 6.39
CA MET A 228 12.37 -17.44 5.66
C MET A 228 13.65 -17.88 6.37
N HIS A 229 13.92 -19.19 6.34
CA HIS A 229 15.12 -19.73 6.95
C HIS A 229 16.38 -19.32 6.18
N ARG A 230 17.45 -18.97 6.89
CA ARG A 230 18.72 -18.47 6.32
C ARG A 230 19.38 -19.42 5.32
N SER A 231 19.15 -20.72 5.44
CA SER A 231 19.75 -21.74 4.55
C SER A 231 19.06 -21.86 3.19
N ARG A 232 17.87 -21.26 3.00
CA ARG A 232 17.18 -21.31 1.71
C ARG A 232 17.96 -20.55 0.63
N PRO A 233 17.87 -20.98 -0.63
CA PRO A 233 18.48 -20.25 -1.74
C PRO A 233 17.76 -18.92 -1.98
N VAL A 234 18.48 -17.92 -2.49
CA VAL A 234 17.93 -16.61 -2.83
C VAL A 234 16.88 -16.70 -3.94
N SER A 235 16.94 -17.72 -4.81
CA SER A 235 15.90 -17.99 -5.80
C SER A 235 14.50 -18.14 -5.18
N ASP A 236 14.40 -18.67 -3.97
CA ASP A 236 13.12 -18.85 -3.26
C ASP A 236 12.63 -17.56 -2.62
N LEU A 237 13.57 -16.66 -2.29
CA LEU A 237 13.29 -15.36 -1.68
C LEU A 237 12.70 -14.37 -2.70
N LEU A 238 13.17 -14.39 -3.95
CA LEU A 238 12.78 -13.42 -4.98
C LEU A 238 11.25 -13.37 -5.21
N PRO A 239 10.54 -14.51 -5.38
CA PRO A 239 9.08 -14.50 -5.51
C PRO A 239 8.37 -14.02 -4.25
N VAL A 240 8.97 -14.14 -3.06
CA VAL A 240 8.38 -13.62 -1.82
C VAL A 240 8.53 -12.10 -1.80
N LEU A 241 9.72 -11.58 -2.07
CA LEU A 241 9.99 -10.13 -2.12
C LEU A 241 9.11 -9.41 -3.14
N GLN A 242 8.86 -10.03 -4.30
CA GLN A 242 7.98 -9.49 -5.34
C GLN A 242 6.51 -9.42 -4.90
N ARG A 243 6.08 -10.28 -3.97
CA ARG A 243 4.70 -10.34 -3.46
C ARG A 243 4.50 -9.48 -2.22
N THR A 244 5.56 -9.19 -1.46
CA THR A 244 5.48 -8.39 -0.23
C THR A 244 5.35 -6.89 -0.53
N LYS A 245 4.32 -6.24 0.03
CA LYS A 245 4.13 -4.78 -0.09
C LYS A 245 5.31 -3.98 0.48
N CYS A 246 5.97 -4.48 1.52
CA CYS A 246 7.09 -3.80 2.16
C CYS A 246 8.50 -4.18 1.67
N SER A 247 8.59 -5.01 0.62
CA SER A 247 9.86 -5.34 -0.06
C SER A 247 10.98 -5.86 0.86
N PHE A 248 10.65 -6.43 2.02
CA PHE A 248 11.59 -7.10 2.90
C PHE A 248 11.01 -8.38 3.51
N VAL A 249 11.90 -9.29 3.87
CA VAL A 249 11.60 -10.59 4.50
C VAL A 249 12.51 -10.75 5.71
N LEU A 250 11.98 -11.25 6.82
CA LEU A 250 12.78 -11.61 7.98
C LEU A 250 13.48 -12.95 7.77
N VAL A 251 14.65 -13.08 8.37
CA VAL A 251 15.48 -14.27 8.26
C VAL A 251 15.57 -14.95 9.61
N SER A 252 15.16 -16.22 9.67
CA SER A 252 15.30 -17.07 10.85
C SER A 252 16.47 -18.03 10.75
N ASP A 253 16.93 -18.50 11.91
CA ASP A 253 17.89 -19.58 12.05
C ASP A 253 17.22 -20.92 12.42
N GLU A 254 18.02 -21.91 12.75
CA GLU A 254 17.60 -23.27 13.07
C GLU A 254 16.79 -23.35 14.38
N THR A 255 16.81 -22.29 15.18
CA THR A 255 16.06 -22.17 16.44
C THR A 255 14.77 -21.38 16.27
N ASP A 256 14.38 -21.07 15.03
CA ASP A 256 13.29 -20.16 14.66
C ASP A 256 13.46 -18.73 15.20
N THR A 257 14.68 -18.36 15.60
CA THR A 257 14.99 -17.01 16.06
C THR A 257 15.28 -16.11 14.87
N VAL A 258 14.72 -14.90 14.86
CA VAL A 258 15.02 -13.91 13.82
C VAL A 258 16.44 -13.38 13.99
N VAL A 259 17.30 -13.68 13.01
CA VAL A 259 18.72 -13.30 12.99
C VAL A 259 19.00 -12.11 12.08
N GLY A 260 18.03 -11.69 11.26
CA GLY A 260 18.18 -10.56 10.36
C GLY A 260 16.99 -10.32 9.44
N MET A 261 17.22 -9.50 8.41
CA MET A 261 16.25 -9.21 7.36
C MET A 261 16.96 -9.14 6.00
N VAL A 262 16.19 -9.27 4.92
CA VAL A 262 16.71 -9.14 3.56
C VAL A 262 15.73 -8.34 2.71
N THR A 263 16.27 -7.45 1.87
CA THR A 263 15.50 -6.66 0.90
C THR A 263 15.92 -7.00 -0.52
N ALA A 264 15.10 -6.61 -1.51
CA ALA A 264 15.48 -6.71 -2.92
C ALA A 264 16.80 -5.97 -3.22
N LYS A 265 17.05 -4.84 -2.55
CA LYS A 265 18.31 -4.10 -2.67
C LYS A 265 19.51 -4.91 -2.20
N ASP A 266 19.39 -5.62 -1.07
CA ASP A 266 20.50 -6.44 -0.54
C ASP A 266 20.83 -7.59 -1.49
N VAL A 267 19.81 -8.23 -2.06
CA VAL A 267 19.97 -9.27 -3.09
C VAL A 267 20.68 -8.71 -4.33
N LEU A 268 20.24 -7.57 -4.86
CA LEU A 268 20.87 -6.94 -6.02
C LEU A 268 22.32 -6.54 -5.74
N LEU A 269 22.60 -5.97 -4.56
CA LEU A 269 23.95 -5.59 -4.16
C LEU A 269 24.89 -6.80 -4.02
N SER A 270 24.37 -7.98 -3.71
CA SER A 270 25.19 -9.19 -3.63
C SER A 270 25.73 -9.66 -4.99
N LEU A 271 25.02 -9.35 -6.08
CA LEU A 271 25.43 -9.68 -7.44
C LEU A 271 26.45 -8.69 -8.04
N LEU A 272 26.56 -7.50 -7.45
CA LEU A 272 27.46 -6.45 -7.91
C LEU A 272 28.82 -6.49 -7.22
N LYS A 273 29.04 -7.47 -6.33
CA LYS A 273 30.29 -7.64 -5.58
C LYS A 273 31.29 -8.52 -6.31
#